data_AF-A0AAU3KIS6-F1
#
_entry.id   AF-A0AAU3KIS6-F1
#
_cell.length_a   1.000
_cell.length_b   1.000
_cell.length_c   1.000
_cell.angle_alpha   90.00
_cell.angle_beta   90.00
_cell.angle_gamma   90.00
#
_symmetry.space_group_name_H-M   'P 1'
#
loop_
_entity.id
_entity.type
_entity.pdbx_description
1 polymer ?
#
loop_
_entity_poly.entity_id
_entity_poly.type
_entity_poly.pdbx_seq_one_letter_code
_entity_poly.pdbx_strand_id
1 'polypeptide(L)'
;MAWSRDELDDTIAKWVQENQRCEALGDWKPLADFYTEDATYGWNYGPTQEFMAVGRDEIRDIALGQEMFGLEGWTYPYQEFVVDERSGSVIGFWKQINEKHRADGRPYSPEGIGGSWFRYAGNGQWSWQRDFFDFGNVTALFVEMIQNGALSGGMQKRIERSVSGEPLAGWYPVGEGPAPLW
;
A
#
# COMPACT_ATOMS: atom_id res chain seq x y z
N MET A 1 -14.78 22.87 2.01
CA MET A 1 -16.08 22.44 1.44
C MET A 1 -16.32 21.02 1.94
N ALA A 2 -17.57 20.63 2.21
CA ALA A 2 -17.88 19.22 2.49
C ALA A 2 -18.20 18.52 1.17
N TRP A 3 -17.72 17.29 0.99
CA TRP A 3 -18.00 16.48 -0.20
C TRP A 3 -19.29 15.69 0.02
N SER A 4 -19.94 15.26 -1.06
CA SER A 4 -21.12 14.40 -0.91
C SER A 4 -20.70 12.98 -0.53
N ARG A 5 -21.51 12.31 0.30
CA ARG A 5 -21.25 10.92 0.67
C ARG A 5 -21.29 10.01 -0.56
N ASP A 6 -22.22 10.24 -1.48
CA ASP A 6 -22.36 9.46 -2.72
C ASP A 6 -21.10 9.55 -3.61
N GLU A 7 -20.48 10.72 -3.70
CA GLU A 7 -19.24 10.92 -4.47
C GLU A 7 -18.05 10.17 -3.85
N LEU A 8 -17.94 10.19 -2.52
CA LEU A 8 -16.93 9.43 -1.79
C LEU A 8 -17.14 7.92 -1.97
N ASP A 9 -18.38 7.44 -1.82
CA ASP A 9 -18.72 6.02 -1.97
C ASP A 9 -18.46 5.53 -3.41
N ASP A 10 -18.77 6.33 -4.44
CA ASP A 10 -18.44 6.02 -5.83
C ASP A 10 -16.91 5.96 -6.07
N THR A 11 -16.16 6.89 -5.49
CA THR A 11 -14.70 6.89 -5.57
C THR A 11 -14.10 5.64 -4.91
N ILE A 12 -14.59 5.28 -3.72
CA ILE A 12 -14.16 4.08 -2.99
C ILE A 12 -14.48 2.82 -3.80
N ALA A 13 -15.67 2.72 -4.39
CA ALA A 13 -16.06 1.57 -5.20
C ALA A 13 -15.14 1.39 -6.42
N LYS A 14 -14.83 2.49 -7.12
CA LYS A 14 -13.88 2.50 -8.25
C LYS A 14 -12.46 2.14 -7.83
N TRP A 15 -12.00 2.67 -6.69
CA TRP A 15 -10.69 2.33 -6.11
C TRP A 15 -10.59 0.84 -5.82
N VAL A 16 -11.59 0.25 -5.14
CA VAL A 16 -11.61 -1.18 -4.81
C VAL A 16 -11.62 -2.03 -6.08
N GLN A 17 -12.44 -1.67 -7.07
CA GLN A 17 -12.51 -2.38 -8.35
C GLN A 17 -11.17 -2.33 -9.08
N GLU A 18 -10.53 -1.16 -9.14
CA GLU A 18 -9.25 -1.02 -9.82
C GLU A 18 -8.13 -1.74 -9.07
N ASN A 19 -8.14 -1.72 -7.74
CA ASN A 19 -7.16 -2.46 -6.95
C ASN A 19 -7.28 -3.97 -7.21
N GLN A 20 -8.49 -4.52 -7.28
CA GLN A 20 -8.72 -5.92 -7.65
C GLN A 20 -8.21 -6.24 -9.06
N ARG A 21 -8.40 -5.31 -10.01
CA ARG A 21 -7.87 -5.45 -11.37
C ARG A 21 -6.35 -5.45 -11.38
N CYS A 22 -5.73 -4.57 -10.60
CA CYS A 22 -4.28 -4.47 -10.45
C CYS A 22 -3.68 -5.74 -9.83
N GLU A 23 -4.31 -6.27 -8.78
CA GLU A 23 -3.94 -7.55 -8.14
C GLU A 23 -3.97 -8.71 -9.14
N ALA A 24 -5.02 -8.79 -9.96
CA ALA A 24 -5.16 -9.84 -10.97
C ALA A 24 -4.09 -9.74 -12.09
N LEU A 25 -3.57 -8.54 -12.35
CA LEU A 25 -2.56 -8.29 -13.38
C LEU A 25 -1.13 -8.29 -12.83
N GLY A 26 -0.96 -8.12 -11.51
CA GLY A 26 0.33 -7.86 -10.89
C GLY A 26 0.91 -6.49 -11.23
N ASP A 27 0.06 -5.50 -11.54
CA ASP A 27 0.47 -4.13 -11.88
C ASP A 27 -0.45 -3.10 -11.23
N TRP A 28 0.08 -2.36 -10.25
CA TRP A 28 -0.65 -1.36 -9.46
C TRP A 28 -0.48 0.07 -9.96
N LYS A 29 0.38 0.31 -10.96
CA LYS A 29 0.61 1.65 -11.52
C LYS A 29 -0.67 2.39 -11.96
N PRO A 30 -1.72 1.72 -12.48
CA PRO A 30 -2.96 2.40 -12.83
C PRO A 30 -3.67 3.10 -11.66
N LEU A 31 -3.46 2.65 -10.41
CA LEU A 31 -4.03 3.31 -9.23
C LEU A 31 -3.55 4.76 -9.06
N ALA A 32 -2.41 5.13 -9.65
CA ALA A 32 -1.90 6.50 -9.64
C ALA A 32 -2.89 7.50 -10.25
N ASP A 33 -3.81 7.05 -11.12
CA ASP A 33 -4.81 7.93 -11.75
C ASP A 33 -5.88 8.44 -10.76
N PHE A 34 -5.95 7.83 -9.56
CA PHE A 34 -6.80 8.27 -8.45
C PHE A 34 -6.17 9.35 -7.58
N TYR A 35 -5.00 9.89 -7.92
CA TYR A 35 -4.33 10.92 -7.12
C TYR A 35 -4.31 12.26 -7.84
N THR A 36 -4.31 13.36 -7.08
CA THR A 36 -3.99 14.69 -7.64
C THR A 36 -2.53 14.74 -8.10
N GLU A 37 -2.21 15.66 -9.01
CA GLU A 37 -0.85 15.76 -9.58
C GLU A 37 0.22 16.02 -8.50
N ASP A 38 -0.16 16.73 -7.44
CA ASP A 38 0.66 17.12 -6.30
C ASP A 38 0.48 16.22 -5.06
N ALA A 39 -0.23 15.09 -5.20
CA ALA A 39 -0.54 14.23 -4.06
C ALA A 39 0.70 13.63 -3.41
N THR A 40 0.59 13.25 -2.15
CA THR A 40 1.65 12.54 -1.43
C THR A 40 1.20 11.16 -0.95
N TYR A 41 2.10 10.18 -0.96
CA TYR A 41 1.82 8.83 -0.47
C TYR A 41 3.00 8.32 0.35
N GLY A 42 2.77 8.00 1.62
CA GLY A 42 3.81 7.48 2.49
C GLY A 42 3.36 6.46 3.51
N TRP A 43 4.32 5.84 4.18
CA TRP A 43 4.10 4.97 5.35
C TRP A 43 5.34 4.96 6.22
N ASN A 44 5.17 4.58 7.49
CA ASN A 44 6.29 4.39 8.40
C ASN A 44 6.83 2.95 8.31
N TYR A 45 8.14 2.80 8.44
CA TYR A 45 8.82 1.52 8.49
C TYR A 45 9.63 1.38 9.79
N GLY A 46 8.90 1.14 10.88
CA GLY A 46 9.49 1.00 12.20
C GLY A 46 10.15 2.30 12.72
N PRO A 47 11.08 2.20 13.68
CA PRO A 47 11.56 3.37 14.42
C PRO A 47 12.58 4.23 13.65
N THR A 48 13.13 3.74 12.52
CA THR A 48 14.29 4.37 11.87
C THR A 48 14.01 4.88 10.47
N GLN A 49 13.05 4.30 9.75
CA GLN A 49 12.80 4.65 8.35
C GLN A 49 11.32 4.94 8.07
N GLU A 50 11.10 5.71 7.02
CA GLU A 50 9.81 5.96 6.42
C GLU A 50 9.92 5.99 4.89
N PHE A 51 8.80 5.76 4.24
CA PHE A 51 8.64 5.93 2.81
C PHE A 51 7.78 7.15 2.52
N MET A 52 8.16 7.92 1.49
CA MET A 52 7.36 9.03 0.98
C MET A 52 7.58 9.20 -0.52
N ALA A 53 6.48 9.31 -1.26
CA ALA A 53 6.43 9.73 -2.67
C ALA A 53 5.69 11.07 -2.77
N VAL A 54 6.22 11.99 -3.59
CA VAL A 54 5.65 13.33 -3.81
C VAL A 54 5.32 13.53 -5.28
N GLY A 55 4.04 13.74 -5.56
CA GLY A 55 3.48 13.88 -6.90
C GLY A 55 3.05 12.55 -7.51
N ARG A 56 2.09 12.64 -8.45
CA ARG A 56 1.46 11.47 -9.09
C ARG A 56 2.48 10.56 -9.78
N ASP A 57 3.50 11.12 -10.40
CA ASP A 57 4.50 10.34 -11.14
C ASP A 57 5.39 9.51 -10.19
N GLU A 58 5.82 10.08 -9.06
CA GLU A 58 6.52 9.32 -8.03
C GLU A 58 5.60 8.25 -7.43
N ILE A 59 4.35 8.61 -7.11
CA ILE A 59 3.36 7.62 -6.63
C ILE A 59 3.25 6.44 -7.60
N ARG A 60 3.19 6.70 -8.91
CA ARG A 60 3.13 5.65 -9.94
C ARG A 60 4.38 4.79 -9.97
N ASP A 61 5.56 5.40 -10.04
CA ASP A 61 6.79 4.69 -10.35
C ASP A 61 7.47 4.09 -9.12
N ILE A 62 7.43 4.77 -7.97
CA ILE A 62 8.06 4.31 -6.75
C ILE A 62 7.05 3.61 -5.82
N ALA A 63 5.93 4.24 -5.44
CA ALA A 63 5.01 3.64 -4.48
C ALA A 63 4.24 2.44 -5.08
N LEU A 64 3.65 2.62 -6.26
CA LEU A 64 2.84 1.59 -6.94
C LEU A 64 3.66 0.73 -7.92
N GLY A 65 4.91 1.12 -8.18
CA GLY A 65 5.84 0.41 -9.05
C GLY A 65 6.93 -0.32 -8.27
N GLN A 66 7.96 0.41 -7.85
CA GLN A 66 9.11 -0.13 -7.11
C GLN A 66 8.70 -0.91 -5.85
N GLU A 67 7.80 -0.33 -5.05
CA GLU A 67 7.35 -0.90 -3.77
C GLU A 67 6.22 -1.92 -3.94
N MET A 68 5.63 -2.07 -5.13
CA MET A 68 4.71 -3.19 -5.41
C MET A 68 5.39 -4.34 -6.15
N PHE A 69 6.59 -4.13 -6.70
CA PHE A 69 7.37 -5.16 -7.36
C PHE A 69 7.62 -6.38 -6.45
N GLY A 70 7.42 -7.58 -7.00
CA GLY A 70 7.61 -8.83 -6.28
C GLY A 70 6.41 -9.28 -5.44
N LEU A 71 5.35 -8.47 -5.37
CA LEU A 71 4.09 -8.79 -4.69
C LEU A 71 3.06 -9.43 -5.63
N GLU A 72 3.46 -9.96 -6.78
CA GLU A 72 2.57 -10.76 -7.62
C GLU A 72 2.07 -11.99 -6.84
N GLY A 73 0.78 -12.30 -6.98
CA GLY A 73 0.11 -13.36 -6.20
C GLY A 73 -0.31 -12.94 -4.79
N TRP A 74 -0.14 -11.66 -4.42
CA TRP A 74 -0.76 -11.08 -3.21
C TRP A 74 -2.05 -10.34 -3.55
N THR A 75 -3.00 -10.40 -2.63
CA THR A 75 -4.26 -9.64 -2.67
C THR A 75 -4.44 -8.85 -1.38
N TYR A 76 -5.12 -7.72 -1.49
CA TYR A 76 -5.34 -6.73 -0.44
C TYR A 76 -6.83 -6.47 -0.22
N PRO A 77 -7.63 -7.48 0.15
CA PRO A 77 -9.07 -7.31 0.26
C PRO A 77 -9.41 -6.32 1.38
N TYR A 78 -10.07 -5.23 1.01
CA TYR A 78 -10.66 -4.30 1.97
C TYR A 78 -11.77 -5.00 2.77
N GLN A 79 -11.77 -4.79 4.07
CA GLN A 79 -12.69 -5.38 5.04
C GLN A 79 -13.80 -4.39 5.42
N GLU A 80 -13.47 -3.11 5.57
CA GLU A 80 -14.39 -2.04 5.97
C GLU A 80 -13.80 -0.67 5.60
N PHE A 81 -14.68 0.32 5.42
CA PHE A 81 -14.31 1.73 5.25
C PHE A 81 -14.96 2.61 6.32
N VAL A 82 -14.15 3.49 6.94
CA VAL A 82 -14.64 4.59 7.77
C VAL A 82 -14.52 5.88 6.97
N VAL A 83 -15.63 6.60 6.81
CA VAL A 83 -15.71 7.80 5.97
C VAL A 83 -16.20 8.97 6.80
N ASP A 84 -15.49 10.09 6.72
CA ASP A 84 -15.92 11.40 7.22
C ASP A 84 -16.00 12.39 6.05
N GLU A 85 -17.21 12.63 5.54
CA GLU A 85 -17.46 13.50 4.40
C GLU A 85 -17.20 15.00 4.67
N ARG A 86 -17.11 15.40 5.95
CA ARG A 86 -16.83 16.80 6.31
C ARG A 86 -15.37 17.13 6.11
N SER A 87 -14.51 16.20 6.50
CA SER A 87 -13.06 16.33 6.33
C SER A 87 -12.56 15.67 5.04
N GLY A 88 -13.35 14.81 4.39
CA GLY A 88 -12.92 14.04 3.23
C GLY A 88 -11.95 12.92 3.62
N SER A 89 -11.94 12.52 4.89
CA SER A 89 -11.10 11.43 5.36
C SER A 89 -11.76 10.09 5.05
N VAL A 90 -11.01 9.18 4.46
CA VAL A 90 -11.44 7.80 4.21
C VAL A 90 -10.39 6.87 4.78
N ILE A 91 -10.77 5.93 5.64
CA ILE A 91 -9.87 4.90 6.17
C ILE A 91 -10.39 3.55 5.70
N GLY A 92 -9.65 2.89 4.84
CA GLY A 92 -9.93 1.52 4.43
C GLY A 92 -9.05 0.54 5.19
N PHE A 93 -9.65 -0.45 5.85
CA PHE A 93 -8.92 -1.54 6.49
C PHE A 93 -8.80 -2.69 5.50
N TRP A 94 -7.62 -3.29 5.37
CA TRP A 94 -7.37 -4.40 4.46
C TRP A 94 -6.57 -5.52 5.11
N LYS A 95 -6.72 -6.72 4.54
CA LYS A 95 -5.85 -7.88 4.84
C LYS A 95 -4.81 -8.01 3.74
N GLN A 96 -3.77 -8.79 3.99
CA GLN A 96 -2.76 -9.12 3.00
C GLN A 96 -2.70 -10.64 2.85
N ILE A 97 -3.11 -11.17 1.70
CA ILE A 97 -3.28 -12.62 1.51
C ILE A 97 -2.49 -13.06 0.28
N ASN A 98 -1.57 -14.00 0.46
CA ASN A 98 -0.84 -14.62 -0.63
C ASN A 98 -1.58 -15.84 -1.18
N GLU A 99 -1.43 -16.08 -2.48
CA GLU A 99 -1.98 -17.25 -3.17
C GLU A 99 -1.36 -18.59 -2.72
N LYS A 100 -0.15 -18.57 -2.16
CA LYS A 100 0.51 -19.77 -1.63
C LYS A 100 -0.02 -20.10 -0.25
N HIS A 101 0.06 -21.39 0.06
CA HIS A 101 -0.50 -21.95 1.28
C HIS A 101 0.57 -22.62 2.12
N ARG A 102 0.37 -22.59 3.43
CA ARG A 102 1.11 -23.37 4.41
C ARG A 102 0.79 -24.86 4.26
N ALA A 103 1.56 -25.71 4.95
CA ALA A 103 1.34 -27.16 4.95
C ALA A 103 -0.04 -27.57 5.51
N ASP A 104 -0.64 -26.74 6.37
CA ASP A 104 -1.99 -26.95 6.92
C ASP A 104 -3.11 -26.47 5.98
N GLY A 105 -2.76 -25.97 4.79
CA GLY A 105 -3.72 -25.49 3.79
C GLY A 105 -4.24 -24.07 4.03
N ARG A 106 -3.78 -23.34 5.05
CA ARG A 106 -4.11 -21.91 5.20
C ARG A 106 -3.24 -21.05 4.28
N PRO A 107 -3.76 -19.96 3.69
CA PRO A 107 -2.93 -19.05 2.90
C PRO A 107 -1.90 -18.36 3.79
N TYR A 108 -0.78 -17.92 3.20
CA TYR A 108 0.13 -17.01 3.89
C TYR A 108 -0.52 -15.63 4.01
N SER A 109 -0.75 -15.21 5.25
CA SER A 109 -1.32 -13.92 5.63
C SER A 109 -0.73 -13.55 6.97
N PRO A 110 -0.42 -12.27 7.23
CA PRO A 110 0.00 -11.83 8.55
C PRO A 110 -1.20 -11.93 9.48
N GLU A 111 -0.95 -12.35 10.73
CA GLU A 111 -1.97 -12.37 11.80
C GLU A 111 -2.11 -10.96 12.41
N GLY A 112 -2.29 -9.97 11.53
CA GLY A 112 -2.39 -8.55 11.85
C GLY A 112 -3.32 -7.83 10.88
N ILE A 113 -3.36 -6.51 10.96
CA ILE A 113 -4.20 -5.67 10.09
C ILE A 113 -3.36 -4.62 9.37
N GLY A 114 -3.79 -4.28 8.16
CA GLY A 114 -3.32 -3.13 7.41
C GLY A 114 -4.46 -2.15 7.15
N GLY A 115 -4.09 -0.94 6.75
CA GLY A 115 -5.05 0.03 6.29
C GLY A 115 -4.40 1.17 5.54
N SER A 116 -5.24 1.88 4.82
CA SER A 116 -4.90 3.06 4.05
C SER A 116 -5.81 4.20 4.50
N TRP A 117 -5.20 5.31 4.90
CA TRP A 117 -5.90 6.54 5.24
C TRP A 117 -5.71 7.55 4.11
N PHE A 118 -6.80 7.93 3.47
CA PHE A 118 -6.84 8.85 2.35
C PHE A 118 -7.42 10.20 2.74
N ARG A 119 -6.97 11.25 2.05
CA ARG A 119 -7.63 12.54 1.99
C ARG A 119 -8.23 12.76 0.60
N TYR A 120 -9.54 12.91 0.53
CA TYR A 120 -10.25 13.22 -0.70
C TYR A 120 -10.08 14.69 -1.11
N ALA A 121 -9.96 14.91 -2.42
CA ALA A 121 -9.73 16.22 -3.03
C ALA A 121 -10.83 16.64 -4.01
N GLY A 122 -11.86 15.82 -4.20
CA GLY A 122 -12.86 16.00 -5.25
C GLY A 122 -12.48 15.29 -6.56
N ASN A 123 -13.43 15.19 -7.49
CA ASN A 123 -13.23 14.62 -8.84
C ASN A 123 -12.69 13.18 -8.85
N GLY A 124 -13.02 12.38 -7.84
CA GLY A 124 -12.55 11.01 -7.71
C GLY A 124 -11.07 10.88 -7.34
N GLN A 125 -10.45 11.93 -6.79
CA GLN A 125 -9.02 11.95 -6.50
C GLN A 125 -8.67 12.11 -5.02
N TRP A 126 -7.56 11.49 -4.63
CA TRP A 126 -6.90 11.61 -3.33
C TRP A 126 -5.78 12.67 -3.42
N SER A 127 -5.76 13.63 -2.50
CA SER A 127 -4.62 14.56 -2.36
C SER A 127 -3.50 13.98 -1.51
N TRP A 128 -3.79 12.95 -0.70
CA TRP A 128 -2.79 12.28 0.11
C TRP A 128 -3.27 10.90 0.55
N GLN A 129 -2.33 9.98 0.72
CA GLN A 129 -2.52 8.68 1.35
C GLN A 129 -1.42 8.38 2.36
N ARG A 130 -1.80 7.74 3.47
CA ARG A 130 -0.89 7.03 4.35
C ARG A 130 -1.31 5.60 4.57
N ASP A 131 -0.38 4.70 4.34
CA ASP A 131 -0.55 3.31 4.77
C ASP A 131 -0.03 3.08 6.18
N PHE A 132 -0.67 2.13 6.85
CA PHE A 132 -0.24 1.59 8.12
C PHE A 132 -0.50 0.10 8.13
N PHE A 133 0.37 -0.65 8.78
CA PHE A 133 0.24 -2.08 8.93
C PHE A 133 1.09 -2.57 10.09
N ASP A 134 0.73 -3.74 10.62
CA ASP A 134 1.48 -4.37 11.70
C ASP A 134 2.83 -4.90 11.21
N PHE A 135 3.82 -4.01 11.15
CA PHE A 135 5.13 -4.29 10.56
C PHE A 135 5.78 -5.57 11.12
N GLY A 136 5.71 -5.78 12.45
CA GLY A 136 6.24 -7.00 13.07
C GLY A 136 5.58 -8.30 12.60
N ASN A 137 4.25 -8.29 12.37
CA ASN A 137 3.53 -9.45 11.83
C ASN A 137 3.91 -9.72 10.37
N VAL A 138 4.05 -8.65 9.57
CA VAL A 138 4.49 -8.74 8.17
C VAL A 138 5.92 -9.29 8.08
N THR A 139 6.84 -8.78 8.91
CA THR A 139 8.22 -9.30 8.97
C THR A 139 8.25 -10.77 9.37
N ALA A 140 7.52 -11.16 10.41
CA ALA A 140 7.47 -12.55 10.87
C ALA A 140 6.95 -13.49 9.78
N LEU A 141 5.91 -13.08 9.04
CA LEU A 141 5.37 -13.82 7.90
C LEU A 141 6.41 -14.01 6.80
N PHE A 142 7.12 -12.95 6.40
CA PHE A 142 8.13 -13.07 5.36
C PHE A 142 9.29 -13.99 5.78
N VAL A 143 9.71 -13.95 7.05
CA VAL A 143 10.71 -14.89 7.58
C VAL A 143 10.20 -16.33 7.51
N GLU A 144 8.95 -16.58 7.89
CA GLU A 144 8.32 -17.91 7.76
C GLU A 144 8.32 -18.38 6.29
N MET A 145 7.93 -17.51 5.36
CA MET A 145 7.92 -17.85 3.93
C MET A 145 9.32 -18.14 3.37
N ILE A 146 10.36 -17.43 3.85
CA ILE A 146 11.76 -17.73 3.50
C ILE A 146 12.13 -19.14 3.96
N GLN A 147 11.87 -19.46 5.22
CA GLN A 147 12.19 -20.76 5.81
C GLN A 147 11.49 -21.91 5.09
N ASN A 148 10.27 -21.69 4.63
CA ASN A 148 9.49 -22.69 3.90
C ASN A 148 9.80 -22.73 2.39
N GLY A 149 10.72 -21.89 1.88
CA GLY A 149 10.99 -21.79 0.44
C GLY A 149 9.78 -21.31 -0.38
N ALA A 150 8.87 -20.57 0.26
CA ALA A 150 7.59 -20.17 -0.32
C ALA A 150 7.64 -18.82 -1.06
N LEU A 151 8.75 -18.07 -1.02
CA LEU A 151 8.82 -16.79 -1.75
C LEU A 151 8.78 -16.99 -3.27
N SER A 152 8.12 -16.06 -3.97
CA SER A 152 8.24 -15.95 -5.44
C SER A 152 9.64 -15.44 -5.81
N GLY A 153 10.07 -15.66 -7.06
CA GLY A 153 11.35 -15.10 -7.54
C GLY A 153 11.37 -13.56 -7.53
N GLY A 154 10.23 -12.93 -7.76
CA GLY A 154 10.07 -11.47 -7.64
C GLY A 154 10.28 -11.00 -6.20
N MET A 155 9.65 -11.68 -5.24
CA MET A 155 9.80 -11.36 -3.81
C MET A 155 11.22 -11.57 -3.31
N GLN A 156 11.91 -12.63 -3.78
CA GLN A 156 13.33 -12.85 -3.44
C GLN A 156 14.19 -11.66 -3.91
N LYS A 157 14.04 -11.23 -5.16
CA LYS A 157 14.75 -10.06 -5.71
C LYS A 157 14.42 -8.77 -4.94
N ARG A 158 13.17 -8.61 -4.51
CA ARG A 158 12.75 -7.47 -3.67
C ARG A 158 13.52 -7.46 -2.35
N ILE A 159 13.57 -8.59 -1.66
CA ILE A 159 14.27 -8.72 -0.38
C ILE A 159 15.78 -8.51 -0.56
N GLU A 160 16.38 -9.12 -1.59
CA GLU A 160 17.79 -8.94 -1.95
C GLU A 160 18.14 -7.46 -2.15
N ARG A 161 17.26 -6.73 -2.85
CA ARG A 161 17.40 -5.28 -3.05
C ARG A 161 17.34 -4.52 -1.72
N SER A 162 16.39 -4.83 -0.85
CA SER A 162 16.25 -4.19 0.47
C SER A 162 17.43 -4.46 1.40
N VAL A 163 18.09 -5.62 1.31
CA VAL A 163 19.27 -5.95 2.14
C VAL A 163 20.60 -5.49 1.54
N SER A 164 20.61 -5.06 0.26
CA SER A 164 21.84 -4.64 -0.43
C SER A 164 22.50 -3.39 0.18
N GLY A 165 21.73 -2.58 0.92
CA GLY A 165 22.20 -1.31 1.49
C GLY A 165 22.23 -0.17 0.48
N GLU A 166 21.88 -0.42 -0.78
CA GLU A 166 21.71 0.64 -1.79
C GLU A 166 20.51 1.53 -1.42
N PRO A 167 20.65 2.87 -1.48
CA PRO A 167 19.53 3.77 -1.24
C PRO A 167 18.39 3.50 -2.21
N LEU A 168 17.19 3.30 -1.68
CA LEU A 168 15.97 3.16 -2.47
C LEU A 168 15.27 4.51 -2.59
N ALA A 169 14.80 4.82 -3.80
CA ALA A 169 14.01 6.02 -4.02
C ALA A 169 12.75 5.97 -3.14
N GLY A 170 12.45 7.10 -2.51
CA GLY A 170 11.34 7.25 -1.58
C GLY A 170 11.63 6.83 -0.14
N TRP A 171 12.80 6.27 0.18
CA TRP A 171 13.15 5.86 1.55
C TRP A 171 13.98 6.94 2.27
N TYR A 172 13.54 7.32 3.47
CA TYR A 172 14.16 8.36 4.27
C TYR A 172 14.33 7.91 5.73
N PRO A 173 15.31 8.45 6.48
CA PRO A 173 15.26 8.44 7.93
C PRO A 173 13.97 9.09 8.43
N VAL A 174 13.42 8.59 9.54
CA VAL A 174 12.17 9.15 10.11
C VAL A 174 12.30 10.65 10.35
N GLY A 175 11.35 11.43 9.80
CA GLY A 175 11.29 12.88 9.93
C GLY A 175 12.17 13.64 8.94
N GLU A 176 12.87 12.95 8.03
CA GLU A 176 13.68 13.56 6.97
C GLU A 176 13.01 13.43 5.58
N GLY A 177 11.80 12.88 5.50
CA GLY A 177 11.02 12.82 4.27
C GLY A 177 10.66 14.21 3.70
N PRO A 178 10.46 14.34 2.38
CA PRO A 178 10.17 15.60 1.70
C PRO A 178 8.78 16.18 2.02
N ALA A 179 7.90 15.38 2.63
CA ALA A 179 6.57 15.76 3.07
C ALA A 179 6.26 15.03 4.39
N PRO A 180 5.40 15.60 5.26
CA PRO A 180 4.99 14.92 6.49
C PRO A 180 4.12 13.71 6.17
N LEU A 181 4.23 12.67 7.01
CA LEU A 181 3.33 11.52 6.95
C LEU A 181 1.91 11.85 7.44
N TRP A 182 1.67 12.98 8.13
CA TRP A 182 0.35 13.45 8.57
C TRP A 182 0.36 14.94 8.95
#